data_AF-A0A8H4XXH8-F1
#
_entry.id   AF-A0A8H4XXH8-F1
#
_cell.length_a   1.000
_cell.length_b   1.000
_cell.length_c   1.000
_cell.angle_alpha   90.00
_cell.angle_beta   90.00
_cell.angle_gamma   90.00
#
_symmetry.space_group_name_H-M   'P 1'
#
loop_
_entity.id
_entity.type
_entity.pdbx_description
1 polymer ?
#
loop_
_entity_poly.entity_id
_entity_poly.type
_entity_poly.pdbx_seq_one_letter_code
_entity_poly.pdbx_strand_id
1 'polypeptide(L)'
;MGKFGSAIKAGQTAIELGQNAKGFAGAASEFRAADKKDLGRQAGHQAFNHGAETGKEMGKSWLKTFEVVPRLVCRGLQFIFAIIACGFYGHRVRKDGEADHGFSPEWYFALTVAGVSAVTSILFVAVTPLGALPVIGSKLKLFKTYRAFAWDLILFLTWIVVFGIFAGIFLHRDSDDKYKGSSTGPMKTAVWVDLVNSILWLTSGVYGCMKTFVGDKADQVTDKVGQKLFAKKQTPAKEATYAESV
;
A
#
# COMPACT_ATOMS: atom_id res chain seq x y z
N MET A 1 23.12 -62.55 -11.49
CA MET A 1 21.82 -61.86 -11.27
C MET A 1 21.70 -60.62 -12.19
N GLY A 2 21.61 -60.79 -13.52
CA GLY A 2 21.74 -59.64 -14.45
C GLY A 2 20.75 -59.58 -15.63
N LYS A 3 19.93 -60.61 -15.86
CA LYS A 3 18.99 -60.65 -17.00
C LYS A 3 17.53 -60.34 -16.61
N PHE A 4 17.19 -60.44 -15.32
CA PHE A 4 15.82 -60.25 -14.83
C PHE A 4 15.46 -58.77 -14.60
N GLY A 5 16.43 -57.92 -14.23
CA GLY A 5 16.19 -56.49 -13.97
C GLY A 5 15.93 -55.67 -15.24
N SER A 6 16.57 -56.02 -16.37
CA SER A 6 16.42 -55.28 -17.63
C SER A 6 15.07 -55.54 -18.31
N ALA A 7 14.51 -56.75 -18.15
CA ALA A 7 13.19 -57.09 -18.70
C ALA A 7 12.04 -56.40 -17.95
N ILE A 8 12.15 -56.27 -16.63
CA ILE A 8 11.16 -55.57 -15.80
C ILE A 8 11.12 -54.08 -16.13
N LYS A 9 12.29 -53.46 -16.36
CA LYS A 9 12.38 -52.04 -16.71
C LYS A 9 11.81 -51.75 -18.10
N ALA A 10 12.07 -52.63 -19.09
CA ALA A 10 11.50 -52.52 -20.42
C ALA A 10 9.97 -52.71 -20.43
N GLY A 11 9.45 -53.63 -19.60
CA GLY A 11 8.01 -53.84 -19.42
C GLY A 11 7.31 -52.62 -18.82
N GLN A 12 7.91 -51.95 -17.85
CA GLN A 12 7.35 -50.72 -17.26
C GLN A 12 7.32 -49.56 -18.26
N THR A 13 8.39 -49.37 -19.04
CA THR A 13 8.44 -48.32 -20.08
C THR A 13 7.43 -48.55 -21.20
N ALA A 14 7.20 -49.80 -21.62
CA ALA A 14 6.20 -50.13 -22.63
C ALA A 14 4.75 -49.91 -22.12
N ILE A 15 4.49 -50.16 -20.83
CA ILE A 15 3.20 -49.91 -20.20
C ILE A 15 2.94 -48.40 -20.07
N GLU A 16 3.93 -47.59 -19.70
CA GLU A 16 3.82 -46.13 -19.68
C GLU A 16 3.58 -45.54 -21.07
N LEU A 17 4.30 -46.02 -22.09
CA LEU A 17 4.08 -45.60 -23.48
C LEU A 17 2.69 -46.02 -23.99
N GLY A 18 2.21 -47.22 -23.62
CA GLY A 18 0.87 -47.68 -23.96
C GLY A 18 -0.25 -46.89 -23.27
N GLN A 19 -0.03 -46.46 -22.03
CA GLN A 19 -0.97 -45.59 -21.30
C GLN A 19 -0.98 -44.17 -21.86
N ASN A 20 0.20 -43.60 -22.16
CA ASN A 20 0.31 -42.29 -22.80
C ASN A 20 -0.29 -42.26 -24.22
N ALA A 21 -0.08 -43.32 -25.02
CA ALA A 21 -0.64 -43.40 -26.36
C ALA A 21 -2.17 -43.55 -26.35
N LYS A 22 -2.73 -44.32 -25.40
CA LYS A 22 -4.19 -44.41 -25.22
C LYS A 22 -4.78 -43.09 -24.70
N GLY A 23 -4.07 -42.37 -23.84
CA GLY A 23 -4.45 -41.03 -23.40
C GLY A 23 -4.45 -40.01 -24.54
N PHE A 24 -3.42 -40.03 -25.39
CA PHE A 24 -3.32 -39.16 -26.57
C PHE A 24 -4.38 -39.49 -27.63
N ALA A 25 -4.66 -40.77 -27.88
CA ALA A 25 -5.71 -41.19 -28.80
C ALA A 25 -7.11 -40.82 -28.29
N GLY A 26 -7.35 -40.97 -26.99
CA GLY A 26 -8.58 -40.52 -26.33
C GLY A 26 -8.78 -39.00 -26.46
N ALA A 27 -7.75 -38.22 -26.11
CA ALA A 27 -7.78 -36.77 -26.23
C ALA A 27 -7.96 -36.29 -27.69
N ALA A 28 -7.32 -36.96 -28.65
CA ALA A 28 -7.49 -36.65 -30.07
C ALA A 28 -8.88 -37.00 -30.60
N SER A 29 -9.51 -38.06 -30.09
CA SER A 29 -10.88 -38.44 -30.45
C SER A 29 -11.93 -37.50 -29.83
N GLU A 30 -11.72 -37.03 -28.60
CA GLU A 30 -12.53 -35.98 -27.97
C GLU A 30 -12.39 -34.64 -28.69
N PHE A 31 -11.18 -34.26 -29.13
CA PHE A 31 -10.97 -33.07 -29.95
C PHE A 31 -11.63 -33.12 -31.32
N ARG A 32 -11.81 -34.32 -31.88
CA ARG A 32 -12.46 -34.54 -33.17
C ARG A 32 -13.99 -34.65 -33.06
N ALA A 33 -14.49 -35.09 -31.90
CA ALA A 33 -15.91 -35.17 -31.57
C ALA A 33 -16.47 -33.86 -30.99
N ALA A 34 -15.62 -32.97 -30.47
CA ALA A 34 -16.02 -31.64 -30.04
C ALA A 34 -16.43 -30.80 -31.26
N ASP A 35 -17.72 -30.46 -31.34
CA ASP A 35 -18.29 -29.67 -32.42
C ASP A 35 -17.57 -28.31 -32.51
N LYS A 36 -17.10 -27.92 -33.71
CA LYS A 36 -16.34 -26.66 -33.93
C LYS A 36 -17.10 -25.44 -33.40
N LYS A 37 -18.43 -25.54 -33.33
CA LYS A 37 -19.32 -24.50 -32.81
C LYS A 37 -19.26 -24.36 -31.28
N ASP A 38 -19.18 -25.47 -30.54
CA ASP A 38 -19.00 -25.46 -29.07
C ASP A 38 -17.57 -25.12 -28.68
N LEU A 39 -16.57 -25.57 -29.45
CA LEU A 39 -15.18 -25.15 -29.33
C LEU A 39 -15.02 -23.64 -29.53
N GLY A 40 -15.67 -23.06 -30.56
CA GLY A 40 -15.68 -21.61 -30.77
C GLY A 40 -16.38 -20.83 -29.66
N ARG A 41 -17.45 -21.39 -29.06
CA ARG A 41 -18.19 -20.78 -27.96
C ARG A 41 -17.40 -20.83 -26.65
N GLN A 42 -16.75 -21.94 -26.33
CA GLN A 42 -15.85 -22.05 -25.18
C GLN A 42 -14.58 -21.21 -25.34
N ALA A 43 -13.96 -21.20 -26.53
CA ALA A 43 -12.82 -20.34 -26.82
C ALA A 43 -13.20 -18.86 -26.73
N GLY A 44 -14.39 -18.47 -27.21
CA GLY A 44 -14.93 -17.12 -27.06
C GLY A 44 -15.18 -16.73 -25.60
N HIS A 45 -15.74 -17.63 -24.79
CA HIS A 45 -15.92 -17.41 -23.36
C HIS A 45 -14.60 -17.32 -22.60
N GLN A 46 -13.61 -18.16 -22.92
CA GLN A 46 -12.28 -18.08 -22.32
C GLN A 46 -11.54 -16.81 -22.74
N ALA A 47 -11.59 -16.41 -24.01
CA ALA A 47 -10.99 -15.18 -24.50
C ALA A 47 -11.66 -13.93 -23.89
N PHE A 48 -12.99 -13.94 -23.74
CA PHE A 48 -13.72 -12.87 -23.06
C PHE A 48 -13.39 -12.82 -21.56
N ASN A 49 -13.33 -13.96 -20.88
CA ASN A 49 -12.95 -14.03 -19.47
C ASN A 49 -11.49 -13.59 -19.25
N HIS A 50 -10.55 -14.03 -20.10
CA HIS A 50 -9.16 -13.56 -20.08
C HIS A 50 -9.06 -12.06 -20.38
N GLY A 51 -9.81 -11.55 -21.35
CA GLY A 51 -9.85 -10.12 -21.67
C GLY A 51 -10.45 -9.29 -20.54
N ALA A 52 -11.50 -9.80 -19.88
CA ALA A 52 -12.10 -9.16 -18.72
C ALA A 52 -11.20 -9.20 -17.47
N GLU A 53 -10.47 -10.30 -17.25
CA GLU A 53 -9.46 -10.41 -16.19
C GLU A 53 -8.27 -9.49 -16.45
N THR A 54 -7.73 -9.49 -17.67
CA THR A 54 -6.64 -8.59 -18.09
C THR A 54 -7.08 -7.13 -17.99
N GLY A 55 -8.29 -6.79 -18.43
CA GLY A 55 -8.86 -5.45 -18.29
C GLY A 55 -9.04 -5.03 -16.83
N LYS A 56 -9.48 -5.94 -15.95
CA LYS A 56 -9.56 -5.70 -14.51
C LYS A 56 -8.19 -5.53 -13.86
N GLU A 57 -7.18 -6.30 -14.25
CA GLU A 57 -5.80 -6.16 -13.75
C GLU A 57 -5.14 -4.86 -14.22
N MET A 58 -5.29 -4.51 -15.49
CA MET A 58 -4.81 -3.23 -16.03
C MET A 58 -5.50 -2.05 -15.35
N GLY A 59 -6.82 -2.12 -15.16
CA GLY A 59 -7.59 -1.08 -14.45
C GLY A 59 -7.15 -0.94 -12.99
N LYS A 60 -6.94 -2.05 -12.27
CA LYS A 60 -6.41 -2.03 -10.90
C LYS A 60 -5.00 -1.47 -10.82
N SER A 61 -4.15 -1.74 -11.80
CA SER A 61 -2.78 -1.21 -11.86
C SER A 61 -2.79 0.30 -12.07
N TRP A 62 -3.62 0.79 -13.00
CA TRP A 62 -3.80 2.23 -13.22
C TRP A 62 -4.33 2.97 -11.99
N LEU A 63 -5.35 2.42 -11.33
CA LEU A 63 -5.89 2.99 -10.08
C LEU A 63 -4.85 3.01 -8.96
N LYS A 64 -4.04 1.95 -8.84
CA LYS A 64 -2.93 1.91 -7.87
C LYS A 64 -1.88 2.98 -8.15
N THR A 65 -1.52 3.19 -9.41
CA THR A 65 -0.55 4.23 -9.79
C THR A 65 -1.06 5.63 -9.42
N PHE A 66 -2.33 5.93 -9.69
CA PHE A 66 -2.95 7.19 -9.29
C PHE A 66 -3.03 7.38 -7.77
N GLU A 67 -3.06 6.29 -6.99
CA GLU A 67 -3.03 6.37 -5.53
C GLU A 67 -1.60 6.59 -4.99
N VAL A 68 -0.61 5.98 -5.64
CA VAL A 68 0.79 6.01 -5.19
C VAL A 68 1.45 7.36 -5.47
N VAL A 69 1.18 7.97 -6.63
CA VAL A 69 1.84 9.23 -7.03
C VAL A 69 1.56 10.37 -6.03
N PRO A 70 0.30 10.71 -5.68
CA PRO A 70 0.02 11.76 -4.69
C PRO A 70 0.63 11.48 -3.32
N ARG A 71 0.65 10.20 -2.92
CA ARG A 71 1.26 9.78 -1.66
C ARG A 71 2.77 10.02 -1.66
N LEU A 72 3.47 9.68 -2.74
CA LEU A 72 4.91 9.93 -2.88
C LEU A 72 5.21 11.43 -2.91
N VAL A 73 4.40 12.24 -3.60
CA VAL A 73 4.53 13.70 -3.61
C VAL A 73 4.35 14.26 -2.21
N CYS A 74 3.31 13.84 -1.49
CA CYS A 74 3.05 14.28 -0.12
C CYS A 74 4.22 13.94 0.83
N ARG A 75 4.75 12.71 0.75
CA ARG A 75 5.94 12.28 1.53
C ARG A 75 7.20 13.06 1.14
N GLY A 76 7.39 13.34 -0.14
CA GLY A 76 8.50 14.15 -0.64
C GLY A 76 8.45 15.57 -0.09
N LEU A 77 7.28 16.21 -0.07
CA LEU A 77 7.09 17.53 0.53
C LEU A 77 7.36 17.51 2.04
N GLN A 78 6.85 16.52 2.77
CA GLN A 78 7.12 16.37 4.21
C GLN A 78 8.62 16.22 4.50
N PHE A 79 9.33 15.47 3.65
CA PHE A 79 10.79 15.33 3.75
C PHE A 79 11.51 16.66 3.51
N ILE A 80 11.16 17.39 2.44
CA ILE A 80 11.76 18.69 2.11
C ILE A 80 11.57 19.68 3.26
N PHE A 81 10.34 19.83 3.77
CA PHE A 81 10.08 20.73 4.89
C PHE A 81 10.78 20.30 6.18
N ALA A 82 10.89 19.00 6.45
CA ALA A 82 11.66 18.50 7.58
C ALA A 82 13.17 18.84 7.47
N ILE A 83 13.78 18.71 6.29
CA ILE A 83 15.19 19.08 6.08
C ILE A 83 15.40 20.61 6.19
N ILE A 84 14.46 21.41 5.68
CA ILE A 84 14.49 22.86 5.85
C ILE A 84 14.47 23.23 7.34
N ALA A 85 13.57 22.61 8.12
CA ALA A 85 13.52 22.80 9.57
C ALA A 85 14.79 22.33 10.28
N CYS A 86 15.40 21.20 9.87
CA CYS A 86 16.72 20.79 10.36
C CYS A 86 17.78 21.87 10.09
N GLY A 87 17.73 22.56 8.95
CA GLY A 87 18.62 23.67 8.63
C GLY A 87 18.45 24.85 9.59
N PHE A 88 17.21 25.30 9.79
CA PHE A 88 16.90 26.41 10.70
C PHE A 88 17.28 26.08 12.16
N TYR A 89 16.76 24.96 12.68
CA TYR A 89 16.92 24.61 14.09
C TYR A 89 18.30 24.02 14.39
N GLY A 90 18.89 23.26 13.46
CA GLY A 90 20.24 22.71 13.61
C GLY A 90 21.32 23.79 13.62
N HIS A 91 21.19 24.83 12.79
CA HIS A 91 22.08 25.99 12.86
C HIS A 91 22.01 26.66 14.24
N ARG A 92 20.82 26.73 14.85
CA ARG A 92 20.62 27.31 16.17
C ARG A 92 21.16 26.45 17.29
N VAL A 93 20.95 25.13 17.24
CA VAL A 93 21.55 24.17 18.17
C VAL A 93 23.07 24.28 18.18
N ARG A 94 23.69 24.32 16.99
CA ARG A 94 25.16 24.45 16.89
C ARG A 94 25.66 25.78 17.47
N LYS A 95 25.00 26.88 17.12
CA LYS A 95 25.35 28.22 17.61
C LYS A 95 25.18 28.34 19.13
N ASP A 96 24.14 27.73 19.69
CA ASP A 96 23.92 27.71 21.15
C ASP A 96 24.94 26.80 21.86
N GLY A 97 25.43 25.73 21.22
CA GLY A 97 26.51 24.89 21.76
C GLY A 97 27.90 25.54 21.73
N GLU A 98 28.12 26.47 20.81
CA GLU A 98 29.34 27.30 20.72
C GLU A 98 29.29 28.51 21.68
N ALA A 99 28.13 28.78 22.26
CA ALA A 99 27.85 29.93 23.10
C ALA A 99 27.86 29.59 24.59
N ASP A 100 28.44 30.47 25.41
CA ASP A 100 28.58 30.26 26.87
C ASP A 100 27.27 30.49 27.66
N HIS A 101 26.12 30.62 26.97
CA HIS A 101 24.84 31.04 27.57
C HIS A 101 23.92 29.88 27.97
N GLY A 102 24.40 28.63 27.92
CA GLY A 102 23.67 27.45 28.37
C GLY A 102 22.71 26.85 27.33
N PHE A 103 22.00 25.81 27.76
CA PHE A 103 21.22 24.91 26.91
C PHE A 103 19.81 25.44 26.62
N SER A 104 19.45 25.53 25.33
CA SER A 104 18.11 25.94 24.87
C SER A 104 17.28 24.75 24.38
N PRO A 105 16.40 24.17 25.22
CA PRO A 105 15.68 22.93 24.90
C PRO A 105 14.77 23.03 23.67
N GLU A 106 14.24 24.21 23.37
CA GLU A 106 13.31 24.42 22.25
C GLU A 106 13.95 24.09 20.89
N TRP A 107 15.21 24.43 20.68
CA TRP A 107 15.91 24.17 19.41
C TRP A 107 16.20 22.68 19.23
N TYR A 108 16.57 21.99 20.30
CA TYR A 108 16.85 20.55 20.27
C TYR A 108 15.59 19.73 20.05
N PHE A 109 14.49 20.11 20.71
CA PHE A 109 13.20 19.47 20.48
C PHE A 109 12.80 19.59 19.01
N ALA A 110 12.85 20.81 18.46
CA ALA A 110 12.53 21.07 17.05
C ALA A 110 13.41 20.28 16.08
N LEU A 111 14.73 20.27 16.32
CA LEU A 111 15.68 19.50 15.52
C LEU A 111 15.39 17.99 15.57
N THR A 112 15.04 17.47 16.75
CA THR A 112 14.71 16.05 16.93
C THR A 112 13.46 15.68 16.16
N VAL A 113 12.41 16.50 16.25
CA VAL A 113 11.13 16.30 15.54
C VAL A 113 11.34 16.37 14.03
N ALA A 114 12.13 17.34 13.56
CA ALA A 114 12.50 17.48 12.16
C ALA A 114 13.31 16.27 11.66
N GLY A 115 14.30 15.82 12.43
CA GLY A 115 15.11 14.63 12.10
C GLY A 115 14.29 13.35 12.03
N VAL A 116 13.45 13.07 13.03
CA VAL A 116 12.56 11.90 13.03
C VAL A 116 11.58 11.96 11.86
N SER A 117 11.06 13.14 11.53
CA SER A 117 10.16 13.34 10.39
C SER A 117 10.88 13.08 9.06
N ALA A 118 12.11 13.57 8.90
CA ALA A 118 12.91 13.35 7.70
C ALA A 118 13.21 11.86 7.48
N VAL A 119 13.65 11.17 8.53
CA VAL A 119 13.89 9.72 8.51
C VAL A 119 12.62 8.96 8.21
N THR A 120 11.50 9.32 8.86
CA THR A 120 10.20 8.70 8.61
C THR A 120 9.80 8.86 7.14
N SER A 121 9.88 10.07 6.59
CA SER A 121 9.51 10.31 5.18
C SER A 121 10.36 9.48 4.21
N ILE A 122 11.68 9.38 4.42
CA ILE A 122 12.55 8.52 3.60
C ILE A 122 12.15 7.05 3.72
N LEU A 123 11.97 6.55 4.95
CA LEU A 123 11.58 5.15 5.17
C LEU A 123 10.27 4.82 4.46
N PHE A 124 9.28 5.71 4.53
CA PHE A 124 8.00 5.50 3.86
C PHE A 124 8.12 5.59 2.34
N VAL A 125 8.93 6.52 1.80
CA VAL A 125 9.22 6.58 0.35
C VAL A 125 9.93 5.33 -0.12
N ALA A 126 10.85 4.76 0.67
CA ALA A 126 11.54 3.52 0.33
C ALA A 126 10.63 2.28 0.44
N VAL A 127 9.78 2.23 1.45
CA VAL A 127 8.85 1.11 1.70
C VAL A 127 7.71 1.06 0.67
N THR A 128 7.22 2.21 0.20
CA THR A 128 6.09 2.29 -0.75
C THR A 128 6.32 1.49 -2.06
N PRO A 129 7.45 1.62 -2.78
CA PRO A 129 7.74 0.81 -3.96
C PRO A 129 8.11 -0.64 -3.61
N LEU A 130 8.77 -0.89 -2.47
CA LEU A 130 9.13 -2.25 -2.04
C LEU A 130 7.90 -3.10 -1.67
N GLY A 131 6.82 -2.50 -1.19
CA GLY A 131 5.55 -3.16 -0.92
C GLY A 131 4.78 -3.59 -2.18
N ALA A 132 5.11 -3.03 -3.34
CA ALA A 132 4.53 -3.44 -4.63
C ALA A 132 5.15 -4.73 -5.19
N LEU A 133 6.31 -5.16 -4.65
CA LEU A 133 6.97 -6.39 -5.09
C LEU A 133 6.26 -7.63 -4.48
N PRO A 134 5.84 -8.61 -5.30
CA PRO A 134 5.03 -9.75 -4.84
C PRO A 134 5.74 -10.63 -3.79
N VAL A 135 7.08 -10.70 -3.84
CA VAL A 135 7.90 -11.53 -2.93
C VAL A 135 8.04 -10.89 -1.54
N ILE A 136 8.16 -9.56 -1.47
CA ILE A 136 8.38 -8.80 -0.23
C ILE A 136 7.05 -8.32 0.37
N GLY A 137 6.07 -7.99 -0.47
CA GLY A 137 4.74 -7.52 -0.06
C GLY A 137 3.95 -8.52 0.79
N SER A 138 4.15 -9.83 0.60
CA SER A 138 3.54 -10.86 1.46
C SER A 138 4.12 -10.88 2.89
N LYS A 139 5.39 -10.50 3.08
CA LYS A 139 6.03 -10.38 4.41
C LYS A 139 5.70 -9.03 5.07
N LEU A 140 5.61 -7.96 4.27
CA LEU A 140 5.20 -6.63 4.74
C LEU A 140 3.70 -6.49 5.02
N LYS A 141 2.86 -7.50 4.70
CA LYS A 141 1.44 -7.52 5.10
C LYS A 141 1.20 -7.29 6.60
N LEU A 142 2.17 -7.64 7.46
CA LEU A 142 2.16 -7.38 8.90
C LEU A 142 2.33 -5.90 9.26
N PHE A 143 3.01 -5.12 8.41
CA PHE A 143 3.13 -3.66 8.45
C PHE A 143 2.23 -3.03 7.39
N LYS A 144 0.94 -3.35 7.42
CA LYS A 144 -0.06 -2.70 6.58
C LYS A 144 0.11 -1.18 6.73
N THR A 145 0.58 -0.52 5.68
CA THR A 145 0.91 0.92 5.62
C THR A 145 -0.24 1.82 6.09
N TYR A 146 -1.46 1.32 6.05
CA TYR A 146 -2.62 2.00 6.60
C TYR A 146 -2.56 2.16 8.13
N ARG A 147 -1.95 1.24 8.88
CA ARG A 147 -1.83 1.28 10.35
C ARG A 147 -0.80 2.31 10.84
N ALA A 148 -0.02 2.86 9.92
CA ALA A 148 0.87 3.97 10.18
C ALA A 148 0.14 5.32 10.27
N PHE A 149 -1.18 5.36 10.07
CA PHE A 149 -1.97 6.58 10.28
C PHE A 149 -1.78 7.15 11.70
N ALA A 150 -1.68 6.28 12.72
CA ALA A 150 -1.44 6.71 14.09
C ALA A 150 -0.08 7.39 14.24
N TRP A 151 0.96 6.89 13.54
CA TRP A 151 2.28 7.49 13.53
C TRP A 151 2.28 8.85 12.82
N ASP A 152 1.60 8.96 11.68
CA ASP A 152 1.44 10.23 10.97
C ASP A 152 0.72 11.27 11.85
N LEU A 153 -0.28 10.85 12.63
CA LEU A 153 -0.98 11.73 13.58
C LEU A 153 -0.10 12.13 14.78
N ILE A 154 0.74 11.23 15.29
CA ILE A 154 1.72 11.56 16.34
C ILE A 154 2.70 12.63 15.83
N LEU A 155 3.21 12.47 14.61
CA LEU A 155 4.09 13.46 14.00
C LEU A 155 3.37 14.79 13.77
N PHE A 156 2.12 14.77 13.30
CA PHE A 156 1.28 15.97 13.23
C PHE A 156 1.19 16.70 14.58
N LEU A 157 0.81 15.99 15.65
CA LEU A 157 0.69 16.61 16.98
C LEU A 157 2.01 17.19 17.45
N THR A 158 3.12 16.47 17.20
CA THR A 158 4.45 16.92 17.60
C THR A 158 4.87 18.17 16.81
N TRP A 159 4.58 18.24 15.51
CA TRP A 159 4.77 19.45 14.71
C TRP A 159 3.90 20.62 15.16
N ILE A 160 2.66 20.36 15.62
CA ILE A 160 1.82 21.40 16.23
C ILE A 160 2.42 21.93 17.52
N VAL A 161 3.04 21.08 18.34
CA VAL A 161 3.76 21.53 19.54
C VAL A 161 4.97 22.40 19.16
N VAL A 162 5.78 21.97 18.18
CA VAL A 162 6.92 22.77 17.67
C VAL A 162 6.43 24.12 17.15
N PHE A 163 5.40 24.12 16.30
CA PHE A 163 4.76 25.33 15.80
C PHE A 163 4.28 26.20 16.96
N GLY A 164 3.59 25.67 17.95
CA GLY A 164 3.07 26.43 19.09
C GLY A 164 4.17 27.13 19.89
N ILE A 165 5.29 26.44 20.13
CA ILE A 165 6.46 27.02 20.82
C ILE A 165 7.00 28.22 20.03
N PHE A 166 7.31 28.03 18.74
CA PHE A 166 7.92 29.10 17.94
C PHE A 166 6.94 30.18 17.52
N ALA A 167 5.66 29.86 17.33
CA ALA A 167 4.60 30.84 17.12
C ALA A 167 4.50 31.78 18.32
N GLY A 168 4.50 31.25 19.55
CA GLY A 168 4.50 32.04 20.77
C GLY A 168 5.73 32.96 20.91
N ILE A 169 6.91 32.48 20.48
CA ILE A 169 8.17 33.24 20.58
C ILE A 169 8.33 34.30 19.48
N PHE A 170 7.94 33.98 18.24
CA PHE A 170 8.34 34.76 17.06
C PHE A 170 7.19 35.50 16.36
N LEU A 171 5.93 35.06 16.44
CA LEU A 171 4.85 35.75 15.70
C LEU A 171 4.53 37.14 16.26
N HIS A 172 4.53 37.28 17.58
CA HIS A 172 4.25 38.55 18.26
C HIS A 172 5.49 39.43 18.45
N ARG A 173 6.67 38.95 18.07
CA ARG A 173 7.94 39.66 18.23
C ARG A 173 8.22 40.53 17.02
N ASP A 174 8.71 41.75 17.26
CA ASP A 174 9.13 42.67 16.22
C ASP A 174 10.36 42.14 15.46
N SER A 175 10.49 42.50 14.19
CA SER A 175 11.55 41.99 13.31
C SER A 175 12.97 42.30 13.79
N ASP A 176 13.13 43.38 14.56
CA ASP A 176 14.41 43.88 15.04
C ASP A 176 14.82 43.28 16.40
N ASP A 177 13.88 42.69 17.13
CA ASP A 177 14.15 42.04 18.42
C ASP A 177 14.68 40.61 18.18
N LYS A 178 15.92 40.34 18.62
CA LYS A 178 16.58 39.04 18.41
C LYS A 178 16.33 38.10 19.59
N TYR A 179 15.82 36.90 19.31
CA TYR A 179 15.67 35.86 20.32
C TYR A 179 16.88 34.92 20.35
N LYS A 180 17.64 34.94 21.44
CA LYS A 180 18.83 34.11 21.67
C LYS A 180 19.86 34.17 20.53
N GLY A 181 20.00 35.31 19.86
CA GLY A 181 20.90 35.48 18.72
C GLY A 181 20.34 34.99 17.36
N SER A 182 19.05 34.64 17.29
CA SER A 182 18.29 34.39 16.06
C SER A 182 17.69 35.69 15.52
N SER A 183 17.72 35.87 14.20
CA SER A 183 16.90 36.89 13.54
C SER A 183 15.43 36.44 13.49
N THR A 184 14.51 37.36 13.78
CA THR A 184 13.07 37.08 13.86
C THR A 184 12.45 36.90 12.48
N GLY A 185 12.97 37.56 11.44
CA GLY A 185 12.48 37.43 10.06
C GLY A 185 12.52 35.99 9.53
N PRO A 186 13.71 35.37 9.41
CA PRO A 186 13.84 33.98 8.93
C PRO A 186 13.09 32.97 9.80
N MET A 187 12.99 33.24 11.11
CA MET A 187 12.31 32.34 12.04
C MET A 187 10.78 32.42 11.91
N LYS A 188 10.21 33.58 11.56
CA LYS A 188 8.78 33.67 11.17
C LYS A 188 8.50 32.78 9.96
N THR A 189 9.40 32.73 8.98
CA THR A 189 9.27 31.79 7.84
C THR A 189 9.35 30.33 8.30
N ALA A 190 10.28 30.00 9.20
CA ALA A 190 10.39 28.65 9.75
C ALA A 190 9.09 28.21 10.48
N VAL A 191 8.46 29.10 11.26
CA VAL A 191 7.16 28.85 11.90
C VAL A 191 6.09 28.45 10.88
N TRP A 192 6.02 29.13 9.73
CA TRP A 192 5.08 28.77 8.67
C TRP A 192 5.42 27.44 8.02
N VAL A 193 6.71 27.13 7.85
CA VAL A 193 7.17 25.81 7.36
C VAL A 193 6.70 24.70 8.30
N ASP A 194 6.82 24.90 9.61
CA ASP A 194 6.37 23.93 10.61
C ASP A 194 4.86 23.68 10.51
N LEU A 195 4.08 24.75 10.34
CA LEU A 195 2.63 24.66 10.19
C LEU A 195 2.24 23.91 8.92
N VAL A 196 2.83 24.25 7.78
CA VAL A 196 2.57 23.57 6.51
C VAL A 196 2.95 22.09 6.62
N ASN A 197 4.09 21.78 7.22
CA ASN A 197 4.51 20.39 7.41
C ASN A 197 3.53 19.63 8.31
N SER A 198 3.05 20.26 9.40
CA SER A 198 2.03 19.66 10.28
C SER A 198 0.76 19.29 9.50
N ILE A 199 0.28 20.18 8.61
CA ILE A 199 -0.92 19.94 7.81
C ILE A 199 -0.70 18.77 6.83
N LEU A 200 0.49 18.63 6.27
CA LEU A 200 0.81 17.47 5.42
C LEU A 200 0.77 16.16 6.20
N TRP A 201 1.30 16.14 7.43
CA TRP A 201 1.22 14.98 8.33
C TRP A 201 -0.22 14.65 8.70
N LEU A 202 -1.05 15.67 9.00
CA LEU A 202 -2.48 15.49 9.25
C LEU A 202 -3.18 14.89 8.03
N THR A 203 -2.95 15.44 6.84
CA THR A 203 -3.57 14.95 5.60
C THR A 203 -3.21 13.49 5.34
N SER A 204 -1.94 13.12 5.56
CA SER A 204 -1.48 11.73 5.45
C SER A 204 -2.15 10.81 6.47
N GLY A 205 -2.24 11.24 7.73
CA GLY A 205 -2.88 10.50 8.81
C GLY A 205 -4.38 10.31 8.60
N VAL A 206 -5.10 11.38 8.24
CA VAL A 206 -6.54 11.33 7.96
C VAL A 206 -6.82 10.43 6.76
N TYR A 207 -6.03 10.53 5.68
CA TYR A 207 -6.17 9.65 4.52
C TYR A 207 -5.95 8.17 4.88
N GLY A 208 -4.90 7.87 5.67
CA GLY A 208 -4.65 6.52 6.16
C GLY A 208 -5.77 5.99 7.07
N CYS A 209 -6.30 6.84 7.95
CA CYS A 209 -7.42 6.55 8.83
C CYS A 209 -8.68 6.21 8.03
N MET A 210 -9.08 7.09 7.09
CA MET A 210 -10.25 6.85 6.22
C MET A 210 -10.11 5.54 5.46
N LYS A 211 -8.95 5.27 4.84
CA LYS A 211 -8.74 4.04 4.07
C LYS A 211 -8.84 2.78 4.93
N THR A 212 -8.36 2.84 6.17
CA THR A 212 -8.45 1.71 7.12
C THR A 212 -9.89 1.46 7.53
N PHE A 213 -10.54 2.46 8.13
CA PHE A 213 -11.85 2.26 8.76
C PHE A 213 -13.00 2.21 7.76
N VAL A 214 -12.93 2.94 6.65
CA VAL A 214 -13.97 2.93 5.60
C VAL A 214 -13.79 1.74 4.67
N GLY A 215 -12.55 1.38 4.33
CA GLY A 215 -12.25 0.19 3.52
C GLY A 215 -12.71 -1.09 4.21
N ASP A 216 -12.31 -1.29 5.47
CA ASP A 216 -12.69 -2.48 6.23
C ASP A 216 -14.22 -2.60 6.41
N LYS A 217 -14.94 -1.47 6.54
CA LYS A 217 -16.41 -1.45 6.60
C LYS A 217 -17.06 -1.76 5.25
N ALA A 218 -16.53 -1.22 4.15
CA ALA A 218 -17.05 -1.46 2.82
C ALA A 218 -16.90 -2.93 2.39
N ASP A 219 -15.76 -3.54 2.71
CA ASP A 219 -15.50 -4.96 2.44
C ASP A 219 -16.46 -5.85 3.26
N GLN A 220 -16.65 -5.57 4.56
CA GLN A 220 -17.60 -6.30 5.40
C GLN A 220 -19.05 -6.19 4.91
N VAL A 221 -19.47 -5.02 4.41
CA VAL A 221 -20.82 -4.82 3.86
C VAL A 221 -20.96 -5.58 2.54
N THR A 222 -19.95 -5.53 1.68
CA THR A 222 -19.92 -6.23 0.40
C THR A 222 -20.01 -7.75 0.60
N ASP A 223 -19.24 -8.31 1.53
CA ASP A 223 -19.26 -9.74 1.86
C ASP A 223 -20.63 -10.18 2.41
N LYS A 224 -21.24 -9.37 3.29
CA LYS A 224 -22.59 -9.64 3.82
C LYS A 224 -23.66 -9.61 2.73
N VAL A 225 -23.59 -8.65 1.80
CA VAL A 225 -24.53 -8.55 0.68
C VAL A 225 -24.33 -9.70 -0.31
N GLY A 226 -23.06 -10.03 -0.60
CA GLY A 226 -22.69 -11.19 -1.43
C GLY A 226 -23.27 -12.48 -0.87
N GLN A 227 -23.01 -12.79 0.41
CA GLN A 227 -23.57 -13.97 1.06
C GLN A 227 -25.10 -14.02 0.99
N LYS A 228 -25.80 -12.90 1.21
CA LYS A 228 -27.27 -12.86 1.10
C LYS A 228 -27.76 -13.14 -0.32
N LEU A 229 -27.07 -12.63 -1.34
CA LEU A 229 -27.42 -12.87 -2.74
C LEU A 229 -27.14 -14.32 -3.17
N PHE A 230 -26.03 -14.90 -2.71
CA PHE A 230 -25.70 -16.31 -2.98
C PHE A 230 -26.59 -17.28 -2.21
N ALA A 231 -26.92 -16.99 -0.95
CA ALA A 231 -27.89 -17.77 -0.17
C ALA A 231 -29.29 -17.72 -0.79
N LYS A 232 -29.72 -16.56 -1.33
CA LYS A 232 -31.01 -16.42 -2.02
C LYS A 232 -31.06 -17.15 -3.37
N LYS A 233 -29.92 -17.37 -4.03
CA LYS A 233 -29.81 -18.19 -5.25
C LYS A 233 -29.75 -19.69 -4.99
N GLN A 234 -29.49 -20.11 -3.75
CA GLN A 234 -29.43 -21.53 -3.36
C GLN A 234 -30.77 -22.10 -2.88
N THR A 235 -31.84 -21.30 -2.79
CA THR A 235 -33.19 -21.87 -2.63
C THR A 235 -33.53 -22.64 -3.92
N PRO A 236 -33.62 -23.98 -3.88
CA PRO A 236 -33.85 -24.76 -5.09
C PRO A 236 -35.19 -24.36 -5.69
N ALA A 237 -35.20 -24.24 -7.02
CA ALA A 237 -36.43 -24.21 -7.78
C ALA A 237 -37.31 -25.37 -7.29
N LYS A 238 -38.48 -25.04 -6.74
CA LYS A 238 -39.51 -26.03 -6.40
C LYS A 238 -39.62 -27.01 -7.56
N GLU A 239 -39.51 -28.29 -7.22
CA GLU A 239 -39.76 -29.41 -8.11
C GLU A 239 -41.02 -29.13 -8.93
N ALA A 240 -40.83 -28.96 -10.24
CA ALA A 240 -41.90 -29.18 -11.19
C ALA A 240 -42.12 -30.70 -11.23
N THR A 241 -42.91 -31.19 -10.29
CA THR A 241 -43.47 -32.54 -10.30
C THR A 241 -44.30 -32.67 -11.57
N TYR A 242 -43.70 -33.20 -12.62
CA TYR A 242 -44.42 -33.85 -13.71
C TYR A 242 -45.17 -35.02 -13.07
N ALA A 243 -46.47 -34.85 -12.85
CA ALA A 243 -47.36 -35.97 -12.61
C ALA A 243 -47.32 -36.85 -13.88
N GLU A 244 -46.85 -38.08 -13.70
CA GLU A 244 -46.87 -39.15 -14.68
C GLU A 244 -48.27 -39.29 -15.29
N SER A 245 -48.29 -39.26 -16.63
CA SER A 245 -49.30 -39.96 -17.41
C SER A 245 -48.96 -41.45 -17.40
N VAL A 246 -49.63 -42.23 -16.55
CA VAL A 246 -50.04 -43.63 -16.82
C VAL A 246 -51.36 -43.89 -16.10
#